data_AF-A0A920F4L2-F1
#
_entry.id   AF-A0A920F4L2-F1
#
_cell.length_a   1.000
_cell.length_b   1.000
_cell.length_c   1.000
_cell.angle_alpha   90.00
_cell.angle_beta   90.00
_cell.angle_gamma   90.00
#
_symmetry.space_group_name_H-M   'P 1'
#
loop_
_entity.id
_entity.type
_entity.pdbx_description
1 polymer ?
#
loop_
_entity_poly.entity_id
_entity_poly.type
_entity_poly.pdbx_seq_one_letter_code
_entity_poly.pdbx_strand_id
1 'polypeptide(L)'
;MNPQHKTGFIVFALALVLIGLNYLDPVIVLNNFIFIGLNSAGAFINQSALTFLTEFGNAAVLLIASVIPIYYSRKFFRLIISSTLIGILLSRGLKILLDIPRPGAILPREEFFVVEPLLTSQSVPSGHAFSLFLFFSCLVVSGMIKKNYFVLLIFAFSLIAFTRILVGAHWPMDILIGASLGFSLPLLLASLADRSSKILDTLYSVFFIILLSIALYTILIGNFSTYDFANEIGWLYILIFLSPLLFLNLLKIENILSIALDYFTKIKVSQSNFFKIFMPLLISSTFIYLIYQYGSFSSFLFMTENLDFLLVSVALGLLVLSLLIRAARIRRFFKKETKSLGVMRITFLHNFLNNFLPMRIGEFSFPLLLRESYGIDNKISLRALFIFRITDLLSIIFLSLFVFLSFYYSLMLNFLILVAWYLGVSYLLQERDIKKNLFEKIEILILSLLAWFMKIFALTYLLLSLISASLESSFVAVIFGELTSILPIHGFAGTGTYEGGIIFGLNSFDKNINIDSMISASLLVHFTVLLYSLILAIVSTFIKKT
;
A
#
# COMPACT_ATOMS: atom_id res chain seq x y z
N MET A 1 21.84 32.48 -9.87
CA MET A 1 21.27 31.47 -8.94
C MET A 1 19.76 31.47 -9.08
N ASN A 2 19.11 30.30 -9.20
CA ASN A 2 17.64 30.20 -9.18
C ASN A 2 17.10 30.87 -7.90
N PRO A 3 16.03 31.69 -7.95
CA PRO A 3 15.45 32.36 -6.78
C PRO A 3 15.22 31.43 -5.58
N GLN A 4 14.80 30.18 -5.84
CA GLN A 4 14.59 29.17 -4.79
C GLN A 4 15.90 28.80 -4.07
N HIS A 5 16.99 28.61 -4.82
CA HIS A 5 18.30 28.29 -4.25
C HIS A 5 18.87 29.47 -3.44
N LYS A 6 18.66 30.71 -3.90
CA LYS A 6 19.10 31.89 -3.15
C LYS A 6 18.39 31.98 -1.80
N THR A 7 17.06 31.80 -1.78
CA THR A 7 16.28 31.76 -0.53
C THR A 7 16.71 30.60 0.36
N GLY A 8 16.88 29.39 -0.20
CA GLY A 8 17.36 28.23 0.54
C GLY A 8 18.71 28.48 1.22
N PHE A 9 19.66 29.08 0.51
CA PHE A 9 20.98 29.40 1.05
C PHE A 9 20.91 30.42 2.19
N ILE A 10 20.09 31.47 2.04
CA ILE A 10 19.90 32.50 3.07
C ILE A 10 19.31 31.87 4.35
N VAL A 11 18.28 31.04 4.22
CA VAL A 11 17.65 30.40 5.39
C VAL A 11 18.57 29.37 6.03
N PHE A 12 19.37 28.63 5.25
CA PHE A 12 20.37 27.71 5.77
C PHE A 12 21.49 28.45 6.51
N ALA A 13 21.98 29.56 5.96
CA ALA A 13 22.97 30.41 6.62
C ALA A 13 22.43 31.00 7.92
N LEU A 14 21.15 31.42 7.95
CA LEU A 14 20.49 31.85 9.18
C LEU A 14 20.48 30.74 10.23
N ALA A 15 20.20 29.49 9.85
CA ALA A 15 20.25 28.36 10.78
C ALA A 15 21.65 28.16 11.38
N LEU A 16 22.72 28.32 10.60
CA LEU A 16 24.09 28.26 11.10
C LEU A 16 24.42 29.40 12.07
N VAL A 17 23.96 30.62 11.78
CA VAL A 17 24.09 31.77 12.68
C VAL A 17 23.36 31.48 13.99
N LEU A 18 22.13 30.97 13.94
CA LEU A 18 21.37 30.58 15.12
C LEU A 18 22.10 29.51 15.95
N ILE A 19 22.70 28.50 15.31
CA ILE A 19 23.52 27.50 16.02
C ILE A 19 24.69 28.19 16.77
N GLY A 20 25.40 29.12 16.12
CA GLY A 20 26.48 29.87 16.76
C GLY A 20 26.00 30.74 17.93
N LEU A 21 24.86 31.43 17.77
CA LEU A 21 24.26 32.26 18.83
C LEU A 21 23.84 31.42 20.05
N ASN A 22 23.53 30.14 19.87
CA ASN A 22 23.09 29.26 20.96
C ASN A 22 24.19 28.97 22.01
N TYR A 23 25.43 29.43 21.76
CA TYR A 23 26.55 29.32 22.70
C TYR A 23 26.84 30.63 23.46
N LEU A 24 26.08 31.70 23.22
CA LEU A 24 26.27 32.98 23.91
C LEU A 24 25.41 33.04 25.18
N ASP A 25 26.02 33.33 26.33
CA ASP A 25 25.33 33.37 27.63
C ASP A 25 24.04 34.23 27.63
N PRO A 26 24.01 35.44 27.06
CA PRO A 26 22.79 36.25 27.02
C PRO A 26 21.65 35.56 26.25
N VAL A 27 22.00 34.81 25.21
CA VAL A 27 21.03 34.06 24.39
C VAL A 27 20.51 32.84 25.15
N ILE A 28 21.38 32.13 25.87
CA ILE A 28 20.99 31.00 26.72
C ILE A 28 20.00 31.46 27.81
N VAL A 29 20.32 32.57 28.50
CA VAL A 29 19.44 33.14 29.54
C VAL A 29 18.08 33.52 28.95
N LEU A 30 18.07 34.19 27.80
CA LEU A 30 16.83 34.57 27.11
C LEU A 30 16.03 33.33 26.67
N ASN A 31 16.69 32.31 26.13
CA ASN A 31 16.06 31.07 25.68
C ASN A 31 15.41 30.31 26.84
N ASN A 32 16.06 30.28 28.01
CA ASN A 32 15.51 29.69 29.24
C ASN A 32 14.29 30.47 29.76
N PHE A 33 14.40 31.81 29.83
CA PHE A 33 13.29 32.68 30.26
C PHE A 33 12.05 32.50 29.37
N ILE A 34 12.25 32.51 28.05
CA ILE A 34 11.18 32.30 27.08
C ILE A 34 10.60 30.88 27.22
N PHE A 35 11.43 29.86 27.38
CA PHE A 35 10.98 28.48 27.56
C PHE A 35 10.05 28.36 28.78
N ILE A 36 10.43 28.86 29.95
CA ILE A 36 9.62 28.76 31.18
C ILE A 36 8.27 29.45 30.98
N GLY A 37 8.27 30.66 30.42
CA GLY A 37 7.04 31.41 30.14
C GLY A 37 6.08 30.65 29.22
N LEU A 38 6.60 30.07 28.13
CA LEU A 38 5.77 29.35 27.16
C LEU A 38 5.36 27.95 27.62
N ASN A 39 6.26 27.22 28.29
CA ASN A 39 6.02 25.86 28.77
C ASN A 39 4.91 25.84 29.83
N SER A 40 4.80 26.88 30.66
CA SER A 40 3.72 27.02 31.64
C SER A 40 2.32 26.93 31.00
N ALA A 41 2.17 27.36 29.74
CA ALA A 41 0.90 27.24 29.01
C ALA A 41 0.52 25.78 28.72
N GLY A 42 1.50 24.87 28.65
CA GLY A 42 1.28 23.43 28.42
C GLY A 42 0.48 22.78 29.55
N ALA A 43 0.65 23.25 30.79
CA ALA A 43 -0.07 22.73 31.95
C ALA A 43 -1.59 22.96 31.89
N PHE A 44 -2.06 23.94 31.10
CA PHE A 44 -3.50 24.23 30.92
C PHE A 44 -4.15 23.39 29.81
N ILE A 45 -3.36 22.63 29.05
CA ILE A 45 -3.86 21.80 27.96
C ILE A 45 -3.83 20.34 28.41
N ASN A 46 -4.88 19.59 28.07
CA ASN A 46 -4.94 18.16 28.35
C ASN A 46 -3.70 17.44 27.78
N GLN A 47 -3.03 16.64 28.61
CA GLN A 47 -1.80 15.94 28.25
C GLN A 47 -1.96 15.03 27.03
N SER A 48 -3.06 14.26 26.96
CA SER A 48 -3.34 13.39 25.81
C SER A 48 -3.55 14.19 24.53
N ALA A 49 -4.18 15.36 24.61
CA ALA A 49 -4.34 16.26 23.48
C ALA A 49 -2.98 16.85 23.03
N LEU A 50 -2.10 17.24 23.95
CA LEU A 50 -0.76 17.69 23.62
C LEU A 50 0.10 16.60 22.98
N THR A 51 0.05 15.38 23.52
CA THR A 51 0.72 14.21 22.94
C THR A 51 0.22 13.95 21.53
N PHE A 52 -1.10 13.95 21.32
CA PHE A 52 -1.68 13.77 19.99
C PHE A 52 -1.27 14.89 19.01
N LEU A 53 -1.29 16.15 19.44
CA LEU A 53 -0.93 17.28 18.59
C LEU A 53 0.56 17.25 18.20
N THR A 54 1.44 16.86 19.11
CA THR A 54 2.87 16.76 18.77
C THR A 54 3.15 15.64 17.77
N GLU A 55 2.35 14.57 17.70
CA GLU A 55 2.57 13.49 16.73
C GLU A 55 2.46 13.95 15.27
N PHE A 56 1.75 15.03 14.97
CA PHE A 56 1.75 15.61 13.62
C PHE A 56 3.13 16.11 13.19
N GLY A 57 4.04 16.35 14.13
CA GLY A 57 5.43 16.65 13.85
C GLY A 57 6.32 15.42 13.65
N ASN A 58 5.84 14.22 13.96
CA ASN A 58 6.62 13.00 13.83
C ASN A 58 6.95 12.75 12.35
N ALA A 59 8.24 12.50 12.06
CA ALA A 59 8.70 12.24 10.70
C ALA A 59 8.00 11.05 10.05
N ALA A 60 7.66 10.04 10.84
CA ALA A 60 6.93 8.87 10.36
C ALA A 60 5.49 9.22 9.95
N VAL A 61 4.79 10.03 10.75
CA VAL A 61 3.43 10.50 10.46
C VAL A 61 3.43 11.34 9.18
N LEU A 62 4.43 12.22 9.02
CA LEU A 62 4.58 13.06 7.83
C LEU A 62 4.95 12.25 6.57
N LEU A 63 5.72 11.17 6.70
CA LEU A 63 5.98 10.23 5.60
C LEU A 63 4.69 9.53 5.15
N ILE A 64 3.83 9.12 6.09
CA ILE A 64 2.50 8.55 5.74
C ILE A 64 1.63 9.62 5.07
N ALA A 65 1.58 10.83 5.64
CA ALA A 65 0.83 11.95 5.07
C ALA A 65 1.29 12.31 3.65
N SER A 66 2.54 11.99 3.29
CA SER A 66 3.12 12.25 1.97
C SER A 66 2.53 11.40 0.84
N VAL A 67 1.86 10.28 1.15
CA VAL A 67 1.23 9.39 0.15
C VAL A 67 0.24 10.14 -0.74
N ILE A 68 -0.56 11.04 -0.16
CA ILE A 68 -1.55 11.82 -0.91
C ILE A 68 -0.85 12.83 -1.85
N PRO A 69 0.04 13.73 -1.38
CA PRO A 69 0.80 14.63 -2.26
C PRO A 69 1.60 13.96 -3.36
N ILE A 70 2.18 12.78 -3.11
CA ILE A 70 2.96 12.02 -4.10
C ILE A 70 2.11 11.65 -5.32
N TYR A 71 0.82 11.35 -5.09
CA TYR A 71 -0.13 11.08 -6.17
C TYR A 71 -0.28 12.29 -7.10
N TYR A 72 -0.28 13.51 -6.56
CA TYR A 72 -0.54 14.73 -7.33
C TYR A 72 0.72 15.39 -7.91
N SER A 73 1.90 15.18 -7.32
CA SER A 73 3.13 15.86 -7.76
C SER A 73 4.37 14.98 -7.71
N ARG A 74 4.93 14.68 -8.88
CA ARG A 74 6.23 13.99 -9.02
C ARG A 74 7.40 14.82 -8.52
N LYS A 75 7.29 16.15 -8.59
CA LYS A 75 8.29 17.04 -8.01
C LYS A 75 8.27 16.94 -6.50
N PHE A 76 7.07 16.90 -5.88
CA PHE A 76 6.94 16.64 -4.45
C PHE A 76 7.55 15.28 -4.07
N PHE A 77 7.25 14.23 -4.84
CA PHE A 77 7.79 12.89 -4.60
C PHE A 77 9.33 12.86 -4.58
N ARG A 78 9.99 13.43 -5.58
CA ARG A 78 11.46 13.49 -5.62
C ARG A 78 12.03 14.34 -4.49
N LEU A 79 11.37 15.46 -4.16
CA LEU A 79 11.76 16.35 -3.07
C LEU A 79 11.68 15.66 -1.71
N ILE A 80 10.56 15.00 -1.40
CA ILE A 80 10.36 14.41 -0.07
C ILE A 80 11.37 13.30 0.20
N ILE A 81 11.72 12.47 -0.78
CA ILE A 81 12.73 11.40 -0.59
C ILE A 81 14.13 11.97 -0.47
N SER A 82 14.56 12.79 -1.43
CA SER A 82 15.92 13.36 -1.42
C SER A 82 16.16 14.20 -0.16
N SER A 83 15.18 15.02 0.23
CA SER A 83 15.27 15.86 1.42
C SER A 83 15.20 15.04 2.70
N THR A 84 14.39 13.97 2.77
CA THR A 84 14.34 13.12 3.98
C THR A 84 15.64 12.37 4.19
N LEU A 85 16.23 11.77 3.13
CA LEU A 85 17.50 11.04 3.24
C LEU A 85 18.65 11.95 3.70
N ILE A 86 18.79 13.12 3.06
CA ILE A 86 19.82 14.10 3.45
C ILE A 86 19.51 14.71 4.82
N GLY A 87 18.23 14.95 5.10
CA GLY A 87 17.76 15.53 6.35
C GLY A 87 18.00 14.64 7.56
N ILE A 88 17.87 13.32 7.42
CA ILE A 88 18.22 12.35 8.47
C ILE A 88 19.70 12.48 8.81
N LEU A 89 20.58 12.47 7.81
CA LEU A 89 22.03 12.60 8.01
C LEU A 89 22.39 13.93 8.67
N LEU A 90 21.81 15.04 8.18
CA LEU A 90 22.06 16.38 8.71
C LEU A 90 21.56 16.52 10.16
N SER A 91 20.31 16.16 10.43
CA SER A 91 19.69 16.28 11.75
C SER A 91 20.38 15.37 12.77
N ARG A 92 20.64 14.10 12.42
CA ARG A 92 21.32 13.16 13.32
C ARG A 92 22.79 13.53 13.53
N GLY A 93 23.48 13.96 12.47
CA GLY A 93 24.86 14.42 12.56
C GLY A 93 24.98 15.63 13.49
N LEU A 94 24.16 16.65 13.33
CA LEU A 94 24.16 17.83 14.21
C LEU A 94 23.83 17.48 15.66
N LYS A 95 22.86 16.57 15.89
CA LYS A 95 22.54 16.11 17.25
C LYS A 95 23.71 15.47 17.98
N ILE A 96 24.47 14.64 17.27
CA ILE A 96 25.65 13.96 17.83
C ILE A 96 26.81 14.95 18.02
N LEU A 97 27.03 15.84 17.05
CA LEU A 97 28.15 16.79 17.08
C LEU A 97 27.98 17.89 18.13
N LEU A 98 26.78 18.41 18.32
CA LEU A 98 26.52 19.54 19.22
C LEU A 98 26.20 19.08 20.65
N ASP A 99 25.59 17.90 20.81
CA ASP A 99 25.16 17.27 22.07
C ASP A 99 24.59 18.23 23.14
N ILE A 100 23.77 19.19 22.70
CA ILE A 100 23.23 20.23 23.58
C ILE A 100 22.25 19.63 24.59
N PRO A 101 22.37 19.97 25.89
CA PRO A 101 21.46 19.49 26.93
C PRO A 101 20.03 19.98 26.70
N ARG A 102 19.06 19.11 27.01
CA ARG A 102 17.63 19.42 26.93
C ARG A 102 17.15 20.18 28.17
N PRO A 103 15.93 20.77 28.14
CA PRO A 103 15.32 21.36 29.34
C PRO A 103 15.38 20.46 30.56
N GLY A 104 15.09 19.17 30.39
CA GLY A 104 15.12 18.18 31.47
C GLY A 104 16.49 17.84 32.07
N ALA A 105 17.59 18.29 31.47
CA ALA A 105 18.93 18.14 32.05
C ALA A 105 19.36 19.36 32.87
N ILE A 106 18.73 20.53 32.66
CA ILE A 106 19.14 21.80 33.26
C ILE A 106 18.14 22.24 34.33
N LEU A 107 16.85 22.12 34.04
CA LEU A 107 15.78 22.59 34.92
C LEU A 107 15.33 21.46 35.86
N PRO A 108 15.14 21.74 37.15
CA PRO A 108 14.48 20.83 38.09
C PRO A 108 13.09 20.40 37.60
N ARG A 109 12.69 19.16 37.92
CA ARG A 109 11.43 18.58 37.45
C ARG A 109 10.19 19.34 37.95
N GLU A 110 10.28 20.00 39.10
CA GLU A 110 9.16 20.77 39.66
C GLU A 110 9.00 22.16 39.00
N GLU A 111 9.99 22.64 38.25
CA GLU A 111 10.00 24.00 37.70
C GLU A 111 9.33 24.12 36.33
N PHE A 112 9.01 23.00 35.67
CA PHE A 112 8.41 23.03 34.33
C PHE A 112 7.55 21.81 34.04
N PHE A 113 6.58 21.99 33.13
CA PHE A 113 5.66 20.96 32.69
C PHE A 113 6.31 20.04 31.65
N VAL A 114 6.28 18.73 31.91
CA VAL A 114 6.89 17.70 31.04
C VAL A 114 5.90 16.59 30.77
N VAL A 115 5.79 16.21 29.50
CA VAL A 115 5.15 14.96 29.09
C VAL A 115 6.24 13.92 28.93
N GLU A 116 6.14 12.80 29.66
CA GLU A 116 7.13 11.71 29.63
C GLU A 116 7.35 11.13 28.21
N PRO A 117 8.55 10.61 27.88
CA PRO A 117 9.74 10.45 28.73
C PRO A 117 10.70 11.65 28.73
N LEU A 118 11.40 11.85 29.86
CA LEU A 118 12.40 12.90 30.01
C LEU A 118 13.69 12.55 29.28
N LEU A 119 13.99 13.30 28.24
CA LEU A 119 15.24 13.22 27.50
C LEU A 119 16.19 14.32 27.97
N THR A 120 17.47 14.02 28.13
CA THR A 120 18.46 14.91 28.74
C THR A 120 19.50 15.47 27.77
N SER A 121 19.79 14.79 26.65
CA SER A 121 20.80 15.24 25.67
C SER A 121 20.29 15.30 24.23
N GLN A 122 21.16 15.74 23.31
CA GLN A 122 20.87 15.84 21.87
C GLN A 122 19.62 16.67 21.53
N SER A 123 19.54 17.88 22.08
CA SER A 123 18.39 18.78 21.91
C SER A 123 18.32 19.39 20.50
N VAL A 124 19.44 19.87 19.97
CA VAL A 124 19.49 20.62 18.70
C VAL A 124 19.85 19.72 17.51
N PRO A 125 19.17 19.85 16.36
CA PRO A 125 17.91 20.56 16.16
C PRO A 125 16.69 19.76 16.64
N SER A 126 15.55 20.43 16.86
CA SER A 126 14.28 19.73 17.10
C SER A 126 13.88 18.91 15.87
N GLY A 127 13.79 17.59 16.04
CA GLY A 127 13.48 16.66 14.95
C GLY A 127 12.07 16.86 14.38
N HIS A 128 11.09 17.16 15.25
CA HIS A 128 9.71 17.42 14.84
C HIS A 128 9.57 18.73 14.07
N ALA A 129 10.23 19.80 14.53
CA ALA A 129 10.25 21.06 13.79
C ALA A 129 10.92 20.90 12.42
N PHE A 130 12.02 20.14 12.37
CA PHE A 130 12.73 19.84 11.14
C PHE A 130 11.85 19.11 10.11
N SER A 131 11.22 18.00 10.49
CA SER A 131 10.36 17.21 9.60
C SER A 131 9.13 17.99 9.14
N LEU A 132 8.48 18.74 10.03
CA LEU A 132 7.33 19.61 9.70
C LEU A 132 7.67 20.61 8.61
N PHE A 133 8.74 21.39 8.80
CA PHE A 133 9.11 22.45 7.86
C PHE A 133 9.73 21.89 6.58
N LEU A 134 10.35 20.71 6.63
CA LEU A 134 10.76 19.98 5.43
C LEU A 134 9.55 19.55 4.60
N PHE A 135 8.54 18.94 5.22
CA PHE A 135 7.31 18.54 4.54
C PHE A 135 6.57 19.76 3.95
N PHE A 136 6.41 20.82 4.75
CA PHE A 136 5.81 22.08 4.30
C PHE A 136 6.58 22.69 3.12
N SER A 137 7.91 22.77 3.20
CA SER A 137 8.75 23.29 2.11
C SER A 137 8.65 22.43 0.85
N CYS A 138 8.56 21.10 0.98
CA CYS A 138 8.29 20.22 -0.16
C CYS A 138 6.96 20.56 -0.85
N LEU A 139 5.88 20.83 -0.11
CA LEU A 139 4.58 21.25 -0.66
C LEU A 139 4.65 22.62 -1.36
N VAL A 140 5.42 23.56 -0.82
CA VAL A 140 5.62 24.89 -1.41
C VAL A 140 6.43 24.80 -2.71
N VAL A 141 7.58 24.12 -2.68
CA VAL A 141 8.50 24.02 -3.81
C VAL A 141 7.93 23.18 -4.95
N SER A 142 7.07 22.20 -4.64
CA SER A 142 6.35 21.41 -5.64
C SER A 142 5.18 22.14 -6.30
N GLY A 143 4.84 23.35 -5.84
CA GLY A 143 3.75 24.17 -6.37
C GLY A 143 2.36 23.77 -5.88
N MET A 144 2.26 22.91 -4.87
CA MET A 144 0.98 22.43 -4.34
C MET A 144 0.28 23.46 -3.44
N ILE A 145 1.04 24.39 -2.85
CA ILE A 145 0.50 25.47 -2.03
C ILE A 145 0.43 26.76 -2.85
N LYS A 146 -0.78 27.32 -2.99
CA LYS A 146 -0.96 28.65 -3.59
C LYS A 146 -0.45 29.73 -2.62
N LYS A 147 0.15 30.81 -3.16
CA LYS A 147 0.76 31.90 -2.38
C LYS A 147 -0.15 32.46 -1.28
N ASN A 148 -1.45 32.60 -1.54
CA ASN A 148 -2.41 33.19 -0.59
C ASN A 148 -2.60 32.33 0.68
N TYR A 149 -2.32 31.02 0.62
CA TYR A 149 -2.41 30.13 1.78
C TYR A 149 -1.06 29.96 2.51
N PHE A 150 0.03 30.52 1.98
CA PHE A 150 1.38 30.33 2.55
C PHE A 150 1.45 30.83 4.00
N VAL A 151 0.94 32.03 4.27
CA VAL A 151 0.96 32.65 5.61
C VAL A 151 0.11 31.86 6.60
N LEU A 152 -1.06 31.40 6.18
CA LEU A 152 -1.94 30.59 7.03
C LEU A 152 -1.29 29.24 7.38
N LEU A 153 -0.70 28.57 6.38
CA LEU A 153 -0.10 27.26 6.59
C LEU A 153 1.21 27.33 7.36
N ILE A 154 2.09 28.31 7.10
CA ILE A 154 3.30 28.46 7.91
C ILE A 154 2.96 28.74 9.38
N PHE A 155 1.89 29.50 9.64
CA PHE A 155 1.38 29.70 11.00
C PHE A 155 0.89 28.38 11.61
N ALA A 156 0.07 27.60 10.90
CA ALA A 156 -0.42 26.31 11.38
C ALA A 156 0.72 25.32 11.68
N PHE A 157 1.70 25.19 10.80
CA PHE A 157 2.88 24.33 11.02
C PHE A 157 3.74 24.83 12.19
N SER A 158 3.83 26.15 12.38
CA SER A 158 4.52 26.74 13.54
C SER A 158 3.81 26.41 14.85
N LEU A 159 2.47 26.41 14.89
CA LEU A 159 1.71 25.99 16.08
C LEU A 159 1.97 24.52 16.44
N ILE A 160 2.08 23.63 15.44
CA ILE A 160 2.42 22.23 15.69
C ILE A 160 3.85 22.11 16.21
N ALA A 161 4.81 22.80 15.60
CA ALA A 161 6.20 22.78 16.06
C ALA A 161 6.33 23.33 17.50
N PHE A 162 5.56 24.37 17.82
CA PHE A 162 5.50 25.02 19.14
C PHE A 162 5.10 24.06 20.27
N THR A 163 4.29 23.02 19.97
CA THR A 163 3.94 21.99 20.97
C THR A 163 5.16 21.34 21.61
N ARG A 164 6.34 21.34 20.96
CA ARG A 164 7.58 20.78 21.51
C ARG A 164 8.13 21.56 22.72
N ILE A 165 7.84 22.86 22.81
CA ILE A 165 8.09 23.67 24.02
C ILE A 165 7.05 23.32 25.08
N LEU A 166 5.77 23.24 24.68
CA LEU A 166 4.67 22.97 25.60
C LEU A 166 4.80 21.62 26.30
N VAL A 167 5.28 20.57 25.62
CA VAL A 167 5.53 19.25 26.23
C VAL A 167 6.85 19.17 27.01
N GLY A 168 7.62 20.26 27.05
CA GLY A 168 8.88 20.36 27.79
C GLY A 168 10.07 19.65 27.13
N ALA A 169 9.98 19.30 25.84
CA ALA A 169 10.96 18.43 25.20
C ALA A 169 12.13 19.16 24.51
N HIS A 170 11.96 20.43 24.15
CA HIS A 170 12.94 21.21 23.39
C HIS A 170 12.91 22.70 23.76
N TRP A 171 14.06 23.35 23.64
CA TRP A 171 14.18 24.80 23.77
C TRP A 171 13.58 25.53 22.55
N PRO A 172 13.13 26.78 22.70
CA PRO A 172 12.70 27.62 21.57
C PRO A 172 13.74 27.70 20.44
N MET A 173 15.02 27.83 20.79
CA MET A 173 16.11 27.87 19.81
C MET A 173 16.23 26.58 18.97
N ASP A 174 16.00 25.41 19.58
CA ASP A 174 16.04 24.12 18.88
C ASP A 174 14.99 24.04 17.78
N ILE A 175 13.81 24.62 18.04
CA ILE A 175 12.69 24.68 17.08
C ILE A 175 13.02 25.62 15.94
N LEU A 176 13.55 26.81 16.22
CA LEU A 176 13.92 27.79 15.18
C LEU A 176 15.01 27.24 14.26
N ILE A 177 16.06 26.62 14.82
CA ILE A 177 17.12 25.97 14.05
C ILE A 177 16.55 24.81 13.23
N GLY A 178 15.76 23.93 13.86
CA GLY A 178 15.14 22.78 13.19
C GLY A 178 14.23 23.21 12.03
N ALA A 179 13.34 24.17 12.26
CA ALA A 179 12.44 24.71 11.24
C ALA A 179 13.21 25.36 10.08
N SER A 180 14.26 26.13 10.36
CA SER A 180 15.08 26.79 9.33
C SER A 180 15.82 25.77 8.46
N LEU A 181 16.46 24.77 9.08
CA LEU A 181 17.13 23.69 8.34
C LEU A 181 16.14 22.87 7.50
N GLY A 182 15.02 22.46 8.11
CA GLY A 182 13.97 21.72 7.42
C GLY A 182 13.39 22.50 6.22
N PHE A 183 13.13 23.79 6.37
CA PHE A 183 12.59 24.64 5.31
C PHE A 183 13.59 24.86 4.16
N SER A 184 14.87 25.06 4.48
CA SER A 184 15.92 25.34 3.49
C SER A 184 16.29 24.14 2.62
N LEU A 185 16.19 22.92 3.13
CA LEU A 185 16.71 21.73 2.46
C LEU A 185 16.00 21.42 1.13
N PRO A 186 14.65 21.36 1.05
CA PRO A 186 13.97 21.17 -0.24
C PRO A 186 14.22 22.30 -1.26
N LEU A 187 14.44 23.52 -0.80
CA LEU A 187 14.78 24.67 -1.66
C LEU A 187 16.16 24.50 -2.32
N LEU A 188 17.13 23.98 -1.55
CA LEU A 188 18.48 23.70 -2.05
C LEU A 188 18.53 22.48 -2.97
N LEU A 189 17.64 21.51 -2.77
CA LEU A 189 17.54 20.28 -3.58
C LEU A 189 16.59 20.40 -4.77
N ALA A 190 15.93 21.54 -4.95
CA ALA A 190 14.92 21.76 -5.99
C ALA A 190 15.43 21.42 -7.40
N SER A 191 16.66 21.84 -7.75
CA SER A 191 17.25 21.53 -9.05
C SER A 191 17.51 20.04 -9.28
N LEU A 192 17.76 19.26 -8.22
CA LEU A 192 17.92 17.81 -8.33
C LEU A 192 16.57 17.16 -8.56
N ALA A 193 15.54 17.63 -7.85
CA ALA A 193 14.18 17.15 -8.03
C ALA A 193 13.56 17.55 -9.37
N ASP A 194 14.10 18.53 -10.10
CA ASP A 194 13.66 18.84 -11.46
C ASP A 194 14.22 17.84 -12.51
N ARG A 195 15.32 17.14 -12.22
CA ARG A 195 15.91 16.14 -13.13
C ARG A 195 15.03 14.92 -13.27
N SER A 196 14.45 14.70 -14.46
CA SER A 196 13.57 13.57 -14.74
C SER A 196 14.32 12.43 -15.43
N SER A 197 14.40 11.26 -14.79
CA SER A 197 14.77 10.03 -15.48
C SER A 197 14.00 8.84 -14.90
N LYS A 198 13.67 7.88 -15.75
CA LYS A 198 12.90 6.69 -15.34
C LYS A 198 13.63 5.88 -14.26
N ILE A 199 14.96 5.80 -14.35
CA ILE A 199 15.82 5.09 -13.38
C ILE A 199 15.78 5.79 -12.02
N LEU A 200 15.92 7.13 -12.00
CA LEU A 200 15.85 7.90 -10.76
C LEU A 200 14.48 7.76 -10.09
N ASP A 201 13.39 7.84 -10.85
CA ASP A 201 12.04 7.67 -10.31
C ASP A 201 11.84 6.28 -9.69
N THR A 202 12.40 5.23 -10.30
CA THR A 202 12.38 3.87 -9.71
C THR A 202 13.17 3.80 -8.41
N LEU A 203 14.37 4.37 -8.36
CA LEU A 203 15.19 4.41 -7.14
C LEU A 203 14.47 5.17 -6.02
N TYR A 204 13.90 6.34 -6.31
CA TYR A 204 13.11 7.11 -5.34
C TYR A 204 11.96 6.30 -4.75
N SER A 205 11.32 5.43 -5.52
CA SER A 205 10.23 4.58 -5.02
C SER A 205 10.70 3.44 -4.16
N VAL A 206 11.81 2.80 -4.51
CA VAL A 206 12.43 1.81 -3.62
C VAL A 206 12.74 2.47 -2.27
N PHE A 207 13.38 3.64 -2.29
CA PHE A 207 13.67 4.38 -1.05
C PHE A 207 12.42 4.82 -0.30
N PHE A 208 11.37 5.26 -1.00
CA PHE A 208 10.12 5.64 -0.33
C PHE A 208 9.45 4.46 0.35
N ILE A 209 9.38 3.31 -0.31
CA ILE A 209 8.81 2.10 0.29
C ILE A 209 9.61 1.72 1.54
N ILE A 210 10.96 1.74 1.46
CA ILE A 210 11.82 1.48 2.63
C ILE A 210 11.55 2.49 3.75
N LEU A 211 11.52 3.78 3.45
CA LEU A 211 11.28 4.83 4.45
C LEU A 211 9.88 4.76 5.05
N LEU A 212 8.86 4.48 4.24
CA LEU A 212 7.49 4.28 4.70
C LEU A 212 7.41 3.04 5.58
N SER A 213 8.15 1.97 5.25
CA SER A 213 8.23 0.76 6.07
C SER A 213 8.82 1.04 7.44
N ILE A 214 9.94 1.77 7.48
CA ILE A 214 10.58 2.19 8.73
C ILE A 214 9.66 3.14 9.52
N ALA A 215 9.03 4.11 8.86
CA ALA A 215 8.10 5.04 9.49
C ALA A 215 6.95 4.30 10.18
N LEU A 216 6.31 3.40 9.45
CA LEU A 216 5.25 2.57 10.00
C LEU A 216 5.79 1.74 11.16
N TYR A 217 6.87 1.00 11.00
CA TYR A 217 7.52 0.28 12.10
C TYR A 217 7.72 1.15 13.37
N THR A 218 8.26 2.37 13.23
CA THR A 218 8.52 3.26 14.38
C THR A 218 7.27 3.77 15.11
N ILE A 219 6.17 4.06 14.40
CA ILE A 219 4.91 4.53 15.02
C ILE A 219 4.30 3.44 15.91
N LEU A 220 4.58 2.19 15.57
CA LEU A 220 3.95 1.02 16.19
C LEU A 220 4.67 0.57 17.42
N ILE A 221 5.99 0.75 17.41
CA ILE A 221 6.86 0.46 18.54
C ILE A 221 6.84 1.61 19.54
N GLY A 222 6.68 2.86 19.07
CA GLY A 222 6.71 4.05 19.91
C GLY A 222 5.58 4.19 20.94
N ASN A 223 4.54 3.34 20.89
CA ASN A 223 3.36 3.43 21.75
C ASN A 223 3.30 2.39 22.88
N PHE A 224 4.38 1.66 23.18
CA PHE A 224 4.34 0.62 24.21
C PHE A 224 5.53 0.71 25.18
N SER A 225 5.29 1.30 26.36
CA SER A 225 6.04 1.00 27.58
C SER A 225 5.61 -0.34 28.21
N THR A 226 4.66 -1.05 27.60
CA THR A 226 4.26 -2.43 27.89
C THR A 226 3.62 -3.00 26.63
N TYR A 227 3.89 -4.25 26.27
CA TYR A 227 3.22 -5.08 25.23
C TYR A 227 4.06 -5.51 24.00
N ASP A 228 4.10 -6.84 23.90
CA ASP A 228 4.63 -7.77 22.92
C ASP A 228 4.90 -7.29 21.48
N PHE A 229 6.02 -7.79 20.98
CA PHE A 229 6.50 -7.87 19.59
C PHE A 229 5.43 -8.35 18.58
N ALA A 230 4.26 -8.82 19.04
CA ALA A 230 3.16 -9.29 18.21
C ALA A 230 2.34 -8.19 17.52
N ASN A 231 2.48 -6.92 17.94
CA ASN A 231 1.67 -5.79 17.44
C ASN A 231 2.26 -5.04 16.22
N GLU A 232 3.49 -5.36 15.78
CA GLU A 232 4.19 -4.61 14.71
C GLU A 232 3.66 -4.90 13.28
N ILE A 233 2.69 -5.81 13.12
CA ILE A 233 2.45 -6.52 11.85
C ILE A 233 1.15 -6.17 11.14
N GLY A 234 0.18 -5.57 11.84
CA GLY A 234 -0.97 -4.88 11.21
C GLY A 234 -0.56 -3.90 10.10
N TRP A 235 0.70 -3.48 10.09
CA TRP A 235 1.22 -2.37 9.30
C TRP A 235 2.20 -2.78 8.22
N LEU A 236 2.83 -3.96 8.34
CA LEU A 236 3.41 -4.66 7.19
C LEU A 236 2.30 -4.91 6.16
N TYR A 237 1.09 -5.26 6.62
CA TYR A 237 -0.09 -5.37 5.77
C TYR A 237 -0.42 -4.04 5.08
N ILE A 238 -0.46 -2.92 5.81
CA ILE A 238 -0.73 -1.59 5.22
C ILE A 238 0.35 -1.18 4.20
N LEU A 239 1.63 -1.49 4.43
CA LEU A 239 2.74 -1.26 3.50
C LEU A 239 2.59 -2.06 2.20
N ILE A 240 2.29 -3.34 2.35
CA ILE A 240 2.06 -4.26 1.23
C ILE A 240 0.83 -3.80 0.43
N PHE A 241 -0.22 -3.30 1.09
CA PHE A 241 -1.45 -2.82 0.46
C PHE A 241 -1.33 -1.43 -0.18
N LEU A 242 -0.43 -0.56 0.30
CA LEU A 242 -0.20 0.78 -0.26
C LEU A 242 0.91 0.83 -1.33
N SER A 243 1.92 -0.05 -1.25
CA SER A 243 2.97 -0.22 -2.26
C SER A 243 2.50 -0.36 -3.73
N PRO A 244 1.35 -0.98 -4.05
CA PRO A 244 0.86 -1.20 -5.42
C PRO A 244 0.26 0.07 -6.02
N LEU A 245 -0.37 0.93 -5.21
CA LEU A 245 -0.87 2.25 -5.63
C LEU A 245 0.29 3.20 -5.95
N LEU A 246 1.38 3.12 -5.17
CA LEU A 246 2.65 3.79 -5.46
C LEU A 246 3.31 3.21 -6.72
N PHE A 247 3.23 1.90 -6.92
CA PHE A 247 3.76 1.19 -8.09
C PHE A 247 3.00 1.53 -9.39
N LEU A 248 1.69 1.76 -9.32
CA LEU A 248 0.86 2.21 -10.45
C LEU A 248 1.29 3.59 -10.98
N ASN A 249 1.76 4.48 -10.11
CA ASN A 249 2.29 5.79 -10.49
C ASN A 249 3.65 5.68 -11.24
N LEU A 250 4.40 4.60 -11.01
CA LEU A 250 5.76 4.39 -11.54
C LEU A 250 5.82 3.84 -12.97
N LEU A 251 4.86 2.99 -13.34
CA LEU A 251 4.97 2.25 -14.60
C LEU A 251 4.62 3.07 -15.86
N LYS A 252 4.35 4.39 -15.74
CA LYS A 252 3.71 5.16 -16.82
C LYS A 252 2.47 4.42 -17.35
N ILE A 253 1.74 3.77 -16.45
CA ILE A 253 0.36 3.37 -16.69
C ILE A 253 -0.55 4.63 -16.55
N GLU A 254 -0.02 5.80 -16.93
CA GLU A 254 -0.76 7.06 -16.98
C GLU A 254 -2.00 6.84 -17.83
N ASN A 255 -1.90 6.16 -18.98
CA ASN A 255 -3.08 5.85 -19.78
C ASN A 255 -4.10 4.94 -19.08
N ILE A 256 -3.74 3.88 -18.36
CA ILE A 256 -4.79 2.95 -17.85
C ILE A 256 -5.45 3.51 -16.58
N LEU A 257 -4.67 4.13 -15.68
CA LEU A 257 -5.23 4.78 -14.50
C LEU A 257 -5.98 6.05 -14.91
N SER A 258 -5.41 6.87 -15.81
CA SER A 258 -6.08 8.06 -16.31
C SER A 258 -7.31 7.71 -17.14
N ILE A 259 -7.36 6.62 -17.90
CA ILE A 259 -8.53 6.23 -18.70
C ILE A 259 -9.57 5.48 -17.85
N ALA A 260 -9.17 4.67 -16.86
CA ALA A 260 -10.11 4.18 -15.86
C ALA A 260 -10.76 5.37 -15.14
N LEU A 261 -9.95 6.35 -14.72
CA LEU A 261 -10.42 7.62 -14.18
C LEU A 261 -11.21 8.44 -15.20
N ASP A 262 -10.84 8.45 -16.48
CA ASP A 262 -11.52 9.20 -17.57
C ASP A 262 -12.89 8.59 -17.89
N TYR A 263 -13.03 7.27 -17.72
CA TYR A 263 -14.32 6.57 -17.76
C TYR A 263 -15.14 6.88 -16.50
N PHE A 264 -14.49 6.93 -15.32
CA PHE A 264 -15.11 7.35 -14.06
C PHE A 264 -15.57 8.81 -14.06
N THR A 265 -14.86 9.71 -14.72
CA THR A 265 -15.24 11.12 -14.86
C THR A 265 -16.30 11.32 -15.95
N LYS A 266 -16.30 10.49 -17.00
CA LYS A 266 -17.35 10.46 -18.04
C LYS A 266 -18.65 9.82 -17.57
N ILE A 267 -18.61 8.90 -16.60
CA ILE A 267 -19.79 8.52 -15.82
C ILE A 267 -20.12 9.72 -14.95
N LYS A 268 -21.08 10.55 -15.38
CA LYS A 268 -21.56 11.75 -14.67
C LYS A 268 -21.48 11.54 -13.14
N VAL A 269 -20.60 12.31 -12.50
CA VAL A 269 -20.35 12.29 -11.06
C VAL A 269 -21.64 12.69 -10.35
N SER A 270 -22.42 11.70 -9.95
CA SER A 270 -23.50 11.83 -8.95
C SER A 270 -22.94 11.50 -7.57
N GLN A 271 -23.73 11.74 -6.51
CA GLN A 271 -23.40 11.44 -5.10
C GLN A 271 -22.90 9.99 -4.83
N SER A 272 -22.97 9.09 -5.82
CA SER A 272 -22.51 7.68 -5.76
C SER A 272 -20.98 7.45 -5.65
N ASN A 273 -20.13 8.47 -5.79
CA ASN A 273 -18.67 8.28 -5.73
C ASN A 273 -18.10 8.18 -4.31
N PHE A 274 -18.77 8.74 -3.29
CA PHE A 274 -18.38 8.54 -1.89
C PHE A 274 -18.46 7.07 -1.51
N PHE A 275 -19.58 6.40 -1.82
CA PHE A 275 -19.78 4.98 -1.54
C PHE A 275 -18.70 4.09 -2.16
N LYS A 276 -18.21 4.44 -3.37
CA LYS A 276 -17.24 3.61 -4.08
C LYS A 276 -15.83 3.60 -3.47
N ILE A 277 -15.49 4.60 -2.68
CA ILE A 277 -14.19 4.70 -2.00
C ILE A 277 -14.37 4.40 -0.51
N PHE A 278 -15.43 4.94 0.09
CA PHE A 278 -15.73 4.79 1.51
C PHE A 278 -16.06 3.35 1.88
N MET A 279 -16.84 2.60 1.08
CA MET A 279 -17.18 1.20 1.44
C MET A 279 -15.96 0.28 1.42
N PRO A 280 -15.10 0.27 0.37
CA PRO A 280 -13.86 -0.51 0.42
C PRO A 280 -12.94 -0.10 1.57
N LEU A 281 -12.82 1.21 1.87
CA LEU A 281 -12.05 1.69 3.03
C LEU A 281 -12.63 1.18 4.34
N LEU A 282 -13.95 1.28 4.53
CA LEU A 282 -14.64 0.83 5.73
C LEU A 282 -14.48 -0.68 5.91
N ILE A 283 -14.69 -1.47 4.86
CA ILE A 283 -14.52 -2.93 4.88
C ILE A 283 -13.08 -3.29 5.22
N SER A 284 -12.09 -2.73 4.51
CA SER A 284 -10.69 -2.98 4.80
C SER A 284 -10.31 -2.58 6.23
N SER A 285 -10.78 -1.42 6.72
CA SER A 285 -10.49 -0.95 8.08
C SER A 285 -11.10 -1.85 9.15
N THR A 286 -12.35 -2.28 8.95
CA THR A 286 -13.02 -3.22 9.85
C THR A 286 -12.28 -4.56 9.91
N PHE A 287 -11.87 -5.11 8.76
CA PHE A 287 -11.14 -6.37 8.74
C PHE A 287 -9.71 -6.24 9.29
N ILE A 288 -9.01 -5.13 9.02
CA ILE A 288 -7.72 -4.86 9.66
C ILE A 288 -7.88 -4.80 11.18
N TYR A 289 -8.95 -4.18 11.68
CA TYR A 289 -9.27 -4.18 13.11
C TYR A 289 -9.56 -5.59 13.65
N LEU A 290 -10.29 -6.43 12.91
CA LEU A 290 -10.54 -7.83 13.30
C LEU A 290 -9.25 -8.66 13.31
N ILE A 291 -8.38 -8.49 12.30
CA ILE A 291 -7.06 -9.14 12.26
C ILE A 291 -6.21 -8.67 13.45
N TYR A 292 -6.27 -7.39 13.81
CA TYR A 292 -5.59 -6.84 14.99
C TYR A 292 -6.12 -7.43 16.30
N GLN A 293 -7.43 -7.64 16.43
CA GLN A 293 -8.04 -8.21 17.64
C GLN A 293 -7.78 -9.72 17.81
N TYR A 294 -7.79 -10.48 16.71
CA TYR A 294 -7.82 -11.95 16.77
C TYR A 294 -6.56 -12.64 16.23
N GLY A 295 -5.71 -11.93 15.48
CA GLY A 295 -4.47 -12.46 14.95
C GLY A 295 -3.29 -12.23 15.90
N SER A 296 -2.38 -13.19 15.97
CA SER A 296 -1.09 -13.10 16.62
C SER A 296 0.02 -13.16 15.58
N PHE A 297 1.03 -12.32 15.74
CA PHE A 297 2.19 -12.38 14.88
C PHE A 297 3.03 -13.63 15.08
N SER A 298 3.10 -14.16 16.29
CA SER A 298 3.91 -15.35 16.59
C SER A 298 3.54 -16.50 15.66
N SER A 299 2.24 -16.67 15.37
CA SER A 299 1.77 -17.66 14.41
C SER A 299 2.21 -17.33 12.98
N PHE A 300 2.08 -16.07 12.55
CA PHE A 300 2.50 -15.65 11.21
C PHE A 300 4.02 -15.79 10.99
N LEU A 301 4.84 -15.29 11.93
CA LEU A 301 6.30 -15.36 11.86
C LEU A 301 6.77 -16.81 11.86
N PHE A 302 6.24 -17.63 12.78
CA PHE A 302 6.54 -19.05 12.82
C PHE A 302 6.23 -19.73 11.50
N MET A 303 5.08 -19.44 10.88
CA MET A 303 4.75 -19.96 9.56
C MET A 303 5.76 -19.50 8.50
N THR A 304 6.13 -18.21 8.48
CA THR A 304 7.09 -17.67 7.49
C THR A 304 8.50 -18.24 7.63
N GLU A 305 8.99 -18.41 8.86
CA GLU A 305 10.33 -18.97 9.13
C GLU A 305 10.41 -20.45 8.76
N ASN A 306 9.29 -21.17 8.89
CA ASN A 306 9.18 -22.59 8.57
C ASN A 306 8.60 -22.87 7.17
N LEU A 307 8.52 -21.86 6.30
CA LEU A 307 8.06 -22.04 4.92
C LEU A 307 9.02 -22.96 4.16
N ASP A 308 8.48 -24.05 3.61
CA ASP A 308 9.22 -24.87 2.66
C ASP A 308 9.40 -24.10 1.34
N PHE A 309 10.64 -23.70 1.08
CA PHE A 309 11.02 -22.95 -0.12
C PHE A 309 10.68 -23.71 -1.41
N LEU A 310 10.83 -25.03 -1.43
CA LEU A 310 10.51 -25.85 -2.61
C LEU A 310 9.00 -25.79 -2.86
N LEU A 311 8.20 -25.95 -1.80
CA LEU A 311 6.75 -25.92 -1.87
C LEU A 311 6.23 -24.58 -2.37
N VAL A 312 6.72 -23.48 -1.81
CA VAL A 312 6.37 -22.11 -2.24
C VAL A 312 6.75 -21.90 -3.70
N SER A 313 7.92 -22.37 -4.12
CA SER A 313 8.38 -22.27 -5.52
C SER A 313 7.47 -23.04 -6.49
N VAL A 314 7.03 -24.24 -6.11
CA VAL A 314 6.07 -25.04 -6.89
C VAL A 314 4.72 -24.32 -6.98
N ALA A 315 4.19 -23.81 -5.85
CA ALA A 315 2.95 -23.05 -5.83
C ALA A 315 3.02 -21.81 -6.74
N LEU A 316 4.11 -21.03 -6.66
CA LEU A 316 4.34 -19.88 -7.54
C LEU A 316 4.42 -20.29 -9.01
N GLY A 317 5.10 -21.39 -9.33
CA GLY A 317 5.18 -21.94 -10.69
C GLY A 317 3.80 -22.29 -11.26
N LEU A 318 2.94 -22.91 -10.45
CA LEU A 318 1.56 -23.23 -10.83
C LEU A 318 0.68 -21.98 -11.00
N LEU A 319 0.87 -20.95 -10.16
CA LEU A 319 0.19 -19.66 -10.31
C LEU A 319 0.59 -18.95 -11.61
N VAL A 320 1.89 -18.97 -11.97
CA VAL A 320 2.38 -18.46 -13.25
C VAL A 320 1.78 -19.27 -14.40
N LEU A 321 1.76 -20.60 -14.31
CA LEU A 321 1.18 -21.48 -15.31
C LEU A 321 -0.31 -21.18 -15.53
N SER A 322 -1.08 -20.95 -14.46
CA SER A 322 -2.48 -20.51 -14.54
C SER A 322 -2.64 -19.25 -15.40
N LEU A 323 -1.78 -18.24 -15.21
CA LEU A 323 -1.82 -17.01 -16.01
C LEU A 323 -1.38 -17.23 -17.47
N LEU A 324 -0.42 -18.12 -17.71
CA LEU A 324 -0.03 -18.49 -19.08
C LEU A 324 -1.18 -19.19 -19.82
N ILE A 325 -1.93 -20.06 -19.14
CA ILE A 325 -3.14 -20.68 -19.70
C ILE A 325 -4.21 -19.63 -19.99
N ARG A 326 -4.42 -18.65 -19.10
CA ARG A 326 -5.33 -17.50 -19.36
C ARG A 326 -4.89 -16.67 -20.57
N ALA A 327 -3.58 -16.43 -20.73
CA ALA A 327 -3.04 -15.75 -21.89
C ALA A 327 -3.24 -16.56 -23.18
N ALA A 328 -3.03 -17.89 -23.12
CA ALA A 328 -3.31 -18.79 -24.23
C ALA A 328 -4.79 -18.76 -24.63
N ARG A 329 -5.71 -18.74 -23.65
CA ARG A 329 -7.16 -18.59 -23.86
C ARG A 329 -7.49 -17.31 -24.62
N ILE A 330 -6.93 -16.16 -24.21
CA ILE A 330 -7.14 -14.87 -24.88
C ILE A 330 -6.59 -14.91 -26.31
N ARG A 331 -5.38 -15.46 -26.51
CA ARG A 331 -4.78 -15.60 -27.85
C ARG A 331 -5.64 -16.49 -28.75
N ARG A 332 -6.14 -17.62 -28.25
CA ARG A 332 -7.05 -18.51 -28.98
C ARG A 332 -8.39 -17.83 -29.25
N PHE A 333 -8.81 -16.91 -28.39
CA PHE A 333 -10.05 -16.18 -28.58
C PHE A 333 -9.98 -15.18 -29.73
N PHE A 334 -8.87 -14.42 -29.86
CA PHE A 334 -8.67 -13.36 -30.86
C PHE A 334 -7.78 -13.78 -32.05
N LYS A 335 -7.25 -15.01 -32.05
CA LYS A 335 -6.43 -15.68 -33.08
C LYS A 335 -5.48 -14.78 -33.88
N LYS A 336 -5.98 -14.19 -34.98
CA LYS A 336 -5.19 -13.47 -36.00
C LYS A 336 -4.75 -12.07 -35.57
N GLU A 337 -5.44 -11.49 -34.58
CA GLU A 337 -5.23 -10.10 -34.16
C GLU A 337 -4.16 -9.95 -33.08
N THR A 338 -3.69 -11.06 -32.48
CA THR A 338 -2.85 -11.00 -31.27
C THR A 338 -1.59 -11.87 -31.33
N LYS A 339 -0.51 -11.40 -30.70
CA LYS A 339 0.77 -12.11 -30.56
C LYS A 339 0.93 -12.66 -29.14
N SER A 340 1.65 -13.78 -28.98
CA SER A 340 1.82 -14.47 -27.69
C SER A 340 2.38 -13.57 -26.59
N LEU A 341 3.50 -12.88 -26.84
CA LEU A 341 4.14 -12.00 -25.85
C LEU A 341 3.27 -10.81 -25.47
N GLY A 342 2.59 -10.19 -26.43
CA GLY A 342 1.72 -9.04 -26.13
C GLY A 342 0.48 -9.46 -25.33
N VAL A 343 -0.11 -10.63 -25.60
CA VAL A 343 -1.23 -11.14 -24.79
C VAL A 343 -0.77 -11.49 -23.37
N MET A 344 0.40 -12.10 -23.22
CA MET A 344 0.99 -12.39 -21.91
C MET A 344 1.17 -11.11 -21.08
N ARG A 345 1.69 -10.04 -21.70
CA ARG A 345 1.79 -8.71 -21.08
C ARG A 345 0.42 -8.19 -20.62
N ILE A 346 -0.60 -8.29 -21.47
CA ILE A 346 -1.96 -7.86 -21.14
C ILE A 346 -2.51 -8.66 -19.96
N THR A 347 -2.35 -9.99 -19.96
CA THR A 347 -2.84 -10.86 -18.89
C THR A 347 -2.18 -10.55 -17.55
N PHE A 348 -0.87 -10.30 -17.52
CA PHE A 348 -0.16 -9.97 -16.29
C PHE A 348 -0.60 -8.61 -15.71
N LEU A 349 -0.65 -7.57 -16.57
CA LEU A 349 -1.11 -6.24 -16.16
C LEU A 349 -2.57 -6.26 -15.71
N HIS A 350 -3.43 -6.97 -16.43
CA HIS A 350 -4.84 -7.10 -16.09
C HIS A 350 -5.04 -7.84 -14.76
N ASN A 351 -4.32 -8.95 -14.53
CA ASN A 351 -4.41 -9.70 -13.27
C ASN A 351 -3.97 -8.85 -12.08
N PHE A 352 -2.88 -8.10 -12.23
CA PHE A 352 -2.43 -7.14 -11.22
C PHE A 352 -3.50 -6.07 -10.94
N LEU A 353 -3.99 -5.38 -11.98
CA LEU A 353 -5.00 -4.34 -11.82
C LEU A 353 -6.29 -4.87 -11.19
N ASN A 354 -6.69 -6.10 -11.52
CA ASN A 354 -7.89 -6.73 -10.95
C ASN A 354 -7.71 -7.10 -9.47
N ASN A 355 -6.52 -7.54 -9.09
CA ASN A 355 -6.23 -7.89 -7.70
C ASN A 355 -6.09 -6.66 -6.80
N PHE A 356 -5.62 -5.52 -7.32
CA PHE A 356 -5.30 -4.35 -6.49
C PHE A 356 -6.34 -3.22 -6.50
N LEU A 357 -7.08 -3.02 -7.60
CA LEU A 357 -8.08 -1.94 -7.66
C LEU A 357 -9.39 -2.34 -6.98
N PRO A 358 -10.03 -1.42 -6.22
CA PRO A 358 -11.28 -1.71 -5.52
C PRO A 358 -12.46 -1.89 -6.49
N MET A 359 -13.53 -2.53 -6.00
CA MET A 359 -14.83 -2.69 -6.68
C MET A 359 -14.72 -3.20 -8.13
N ARG A 360 -13.76 -4.09 -8.41
CA ARG A 360 -13.55 -4.69 -9.73
C ARG A 360 -13.34 -3.67 -10.86
N ILE A 361 -12.90 -2.45 -10.52
CA ILE A 361 -12.54 -1.43 -11.51
C ILE A 361 -11.41 -1.96 -12.42
N GLY A 362 -10.56 -2.84 -11.88
CA GLY A 362 -9.51 -3.53 -12.63
C GLY A 362 -10.01 -4.35 -13.81
N GLU A 363 -11.28 -4.78 -13.85
CA GLU A 363 -11.84 -5.51 -14.99
C GLU A 363 -11.80 -4.68 -16.28
N PHE A 364 -12.00 -3.36 -16.18
CA PHE A 364 -11.95 -2.44 -17.32
C PHE A 364 -10.55 -2.26 -17.92
N SER A 365 -9.50 -2.70 -17.22
CA SER A 365 -8.15 -2.70 -17.78
C SER A 365 -8.03 -3.63 -18.98
N PHE A 366 -8.79 -4.72 -19.03
CA PHE A 366 -8.73 -5.71 -20.11
C PHE A 366 -9.09 -5.15 -21.49
N PRO A 367 -10.31 -4.60 -21.71
CA PRO A 367 -10.70 -4.06 -23.01
C PRO A 367 -9.79 -2.92 -23.46
N LEU A 368 -9.35 -2.12 -22.50
CA LEU A 368 -8.45 -1.01 -22.75
C LEU A 368 -7.07 -1.45 -23.23
N LEU A 369 -6.46 -2.40 -22.53
CA LEU A 369 -5.14 -2.94 -22.87
C LEU A 369 -5.13 -3.61 -24.26
N LEU A 370 -6.24 -4.27 -24.63
CA LEU A 370 -6.42 -4.84 -25.96
C LEU A 370 -6.54 -3.75 -27.04
N ARG A 371 -7.34 -2.71 -26.79
CA ARG A 371 -7.44 -1.57 -27.71
C ARG A 371 -6.10 -0.89 -27.92
N GLU A 372 -5.36 -0.65 -26.84
CA GLU A 372 -4.07 0.04 -26.92
C GLU A 372 -2.95 -0.77 -27.59
N SER A 373 -2.98 -2.11 -27.46
CA SER A 373 -1.90 -2.97 -27.95
C SER A 373 -2.18 -3.59 -29.31
N TYR A 374 -3.47 -3.70 -29.68
CA TYR A 374 -3.91 -4.41 -30.89
C TYR A 374 -5.04 -3.68 -31.66
N GLY A 375 -5.52 -2.53 -31.19
CA GLY A 375 -6.58 -1.78 -31.87
C GLY A 375 -7.98 -2.41 -31.80
N ILE A 376 -8.18 -3.42 -30.95
CA ILE A 376 -9.45 -4.14 -30.83
C ILE A 376 -10.52 -3.24 -30.19
N ASP A 377 -11.73 -3.25 -30.75
CA ASP A 377 -12.84 -2.42 -30.27
C ASP A 377 -13.26 -2.78 -28.82
N ASN A 378 -13.61 -1.75 -28.05
CA ASN A 378 -14.02 -1.89 -26.65
C ASN A 378 -15.29 -2.76 -26.49
N LYS A 379 -16.24 -2.70 -27.41
CA LYS A 379 -17.47 -3.51 -27.35
C LYS A 379 -17.16 -4.99 -27.51
N ILE A 380 -16.26 -5.35 -28.44
CA ILE A 380 -15.86 -6.73 -28.70
C ILE A 380 -15.09 -7.27 -27.49
N SER A 381 -14.14 -6.50 -26.98
CA SER A 381 -13.31 -6.91 -25.84
C SER A 381 -14.10 -6.98 -24.52
N LEU A 382 -15.10 -6.12 -24.30
CA LEU A 382 -16.04 -6.21 -23.17
C LEU A 382 -16.90 -7.48 -23.25
N ARG A 383 -17.40 -7.84 -24.43
CA ARG A 383 -18.14 -9.11 -24.62
C ARG A 383 -17.25 -10.32 -24.36
N ALA A 384 -16.01 -10.30 -24.86
CA ALA A 384 -15.04 -11.35 -24.59
C ALA A 384 -14.75 -11.49 -23.09
N LEU A 385 -14.60 -10.36 -22.38
CA LEU A 385 -14.42 -10.34 -20.94
C LEU A 385 -15.62 -10.95 -20.21
N PHE A 386 -16.84 -10.58 -20.60
CA PHE A 386 -18.06 -11.14 -20.02
C PHE A 386 -18.12 -12.66 -20.17
N ILE A 387 -17.82 -13.17 -21.37
CA ILE A 387 -17.72 -14.61 -21.63
C ILE A 387 -16.66 -15.25 -20.74
N PHE A 388 -15.46 -14.66 -20.65
CA PHE A 388 -14.41 -15.18 -19.78
C PHE A 388 -14.86 -15.26 -18.32
N ARG A 389 -15.53 -14.23 -17.80
CA ARG A 389 -16.02 -14.20 -16.41
C ARG A 389 -17.10 -15.24 -16.13
N ILE A 390 -18.02 -15.44 -17.07
CA ILE A 390 -19.00 -16.52 -16.96
C ILE A 390 -18.31 -17.88 -16.96
N THR A 391 -17.40 -18.12 -17.91
CA THR A 391 -16.68 -19.40 -17.97
C THR A 391 -15.82 -19.62 -16.73
N ASP A 392 -15.21 -18.58 -16.19
CA ASP A 392 -14.42 -18.62 -14.96
C ASP A 392 -15.30 -18.98 -13.75
N LEU A 393 -16.44 -18.31 -13.58
CA LEU A 393 -17.41 -18.61 -12.52
C LEU A 393 -17.91 -20.06 -12.61
N LEU A 394 -18.26 -20.51 -13.81
CA LEU A 394 -18.73 -21.87 -14.04
C LEU A 394 -17.62 -22.88 -13.76
N SER A 395 -16.37 -22.60 -14.12
CA SER A 395 -15.22 -23.46 -13.77
C SER A 395 -15.03 -23.57 -12.26
N ILE A 396 -15.13 -22.47 -11.50
CA ILE A 396 -15.02 -22.51 -10.04
C ILE A 396 -16.18 -23.32 -9.43
N ILE A 397 -17.42 -23.05 -9.85
CA ILE A 397 -18.60 -23.79 -9.35
C ILE A 397 -18.45 -25.28 -9.64
N PHE A 398 -18.02 -25.63 -10.86
CA PHE A 398 -17.78 -27.03 -11.22
C PHE A 398 -16.71 -27.67 -10.35
N LEU A 399 -15.55 -27.03 -10.17
CA LEU A 399 -14.48 -27.55 -9.30
C LEU A 399 -14.95 -27.68 -7.84
N SER A 400 -15.76 -26.74 -7.37
CA SER A 400 -16.32 -26.75 -6.02
C SER A 400 -17.27 -27.93 -5.82
N LEU A 401 -18.23 -28.11 -6.74
CA LEU A 401 -19.20 -29.20 -6.69
C LEU A 401 -18.54 -30.56 -6.89
N PHE A 402 -17.62 -30.66 -7.86
CA PHE A 402 -16.91 -31.91 -8.15
C PHE A 402 -16.13 -32.40 -6.94
N VAL A 403 -15.46 -31.50 -6.23
CA VAL A 403 -14.71 -31.87 -5.03
C VAL A 403 -15.65 -32.18 -3.87
N PHE A 404 -16.64 -31.32 -3.59
CA PHE A 404 -17.63 -31.59 -2.54
C PHE A 404 -18.32 -32.96 -2.72
N LEU A 405 -18.77 -33.27 -3.94
CA LEU A 405 -19.51 -34.50 -4.19
C LEU A 405 -18.62 -35.72 -4.34
N SER A 406 -17.36 -35.57 -4.76
CA SER A 406 -16.37 -36.65 -4.71
C SER A 406 -16.13 -37.16 -3.28
N PHE A 407 -16.41 -36.35 -2.25
CA PHE A 407 -16.29 -36.77 -0.85
C PHE A 407 -17.56 -37.41 -0.27
N TYR A 408 -18.75 -37.02 -0.75
CA TYR A 408 -20.02 -37.40 -0.13
C TYR A 408 -20.94 -38.30 -0.99
N TYR A 409 -20.72 -38.40 -2.31
CA TYR A 409 -21.65 -39.08 -3.24
C TYR A 409 -20.94 -39.92 -4.32
N SER A 410 -21.72 -40.62 -5.15
CA SER A 410 -21.23 -41.55 -6.16
C SER A 410 -20.71 -40.88 -7.45
N LEU A 411 -19.84 -41.59 -8.19
CA LEU A 411 -19.24 -41.18 -9.47
C LEU A 411 -20.29 -40.68 -10.50
N MET A 412 -21.53 -41.19 -10.43
CA MET A 412 -22.62 -40.85 -11.33
C MET A 412 -23.11 -39.40 -11.14
N LEU A 413 -23.09 -38.88 -9.91
CA LEU A 413 -23.50 -37.50 -9.64
C LEU A 413 -22.49 -36.48 -10.18
N ASN A 414 -21.19 -36.81 -10.10
CA ASN A 414 -20.13 -36.03 -10.72
C ASN A 414 -20.25 -35.98 -12.25
N PHE A 415 -20.66 -37.08 -12.88
CA PHE A 415 -20.91 -37.12 -14.32
C PHE A 415 -22.09 -36.21 -14.72
N LEU A 416 -23.19 -36.25 -13.98
CA LEU A 416 -24.36 -35.37 -14.24
C LEU A 416 -24.00 -33.89 -14.15
N ILE A 417 -23.12 -33.51 -13.22
CA ILE A 417 -22.67 -32.11 -13.06
C ILE A 417 -21.73 -31.69 -14.18
N LEU A 418 -20.85 -32.58 -14.64
CA LEU A 418 -20.03 -32.34 -15.82
C LEU A 418 -20.91 -32.07 -17.06
N VAL A 419 -21.97 -32.86 -17.24
CA VAL A 419 -22.94 -32.68 -18.32
C VAL A 419 -23.71 -31.37 -18.15
N ALA A 420 -24.21 -31.06 -16.95
CA ALA A 420 -24.92 -29.81 -16.68
C ALA A 420 -24.03 -28.57 -16.89
N TRP A 421 -22.77 -28.63 -16.47
CA TRP A 421 -21.78 -27.59 -16.70
C TRP A 421 -21.54 -27.37 -18.20
N TYR A 422 -21.32 -28.45 -18.95
CA TYR A 422 -21.14 -28.38 -20.40
C TYR A 422 -22.36 -27.78 -21.11
N LEU A 423 -23.57 -28.20 -20.76
CA LEU A 423 -24.81 -27.70 -21.36
C LEU A 423 -25.06 -26.23 -21.03
N GLY A 424 -24.87 -25.84 -19.77
CA GLY A 424 -25.04 -24.46 -19.30
C GLY A 424 -24.10 -23.49 -20.01
N VAL A 425 -22.82 -23.87 -20.18
CA VAL A 425 -21.87 -23.03 -20.91
C VAL A 425 -22.16 -23.02 -22.41
N SER A 426 -22.52 -24.17 -22.99
CA SER A 426 -22.82 -24.27 -24.42
C SER A 426 -24.00 -23.38 -24.82
N TYR A 427 -25.02 -23.28 -23.95
CA TYR A 427 -26.14 -22.36 -24.11
C TYR A 427 -25.69 -20.89 -24.05
N LEU A 428 -24.86 -20.53 -23.06
CA LEU A 428 -24.37 -19.15 -22.91
C LEU A 428 -23.44 -18.72 -24.06
N LEU A 429 -22.72 -19.66 -24.66
CA LEU A 429 -21.89 -19.41 -25.85
C LEU A 429 -22.68 -19.42 -27.17
N GLN A 430 -24.01 -19.53 -27.17
CA GLN A 430 -24.85 -19.43 -28.39
C GLN A 430 -25.09 -17.98 -28.87
N GLU A 431 -24.49 -16.96 -28.24
CA GLU A 431 -24.62 -15.58 -28.72
C GLU A 431 -24.29 -15.45 -30.21
N ARG A 432 -25.25 -14.85 -30.94
CA ARG A 432 -25.32 -14.81 -32.43
C ARG A 432 -24.16 -14.07 -33.11
N ASP A 433 -23.39 -13.26 -32.38
CA ASP A 433 -22.37 -12.37 -32.94
C ASP A 433 -20.95 -12.94 -32.96
N ILE A 434 -20.66 -14.03 -32.21
CA ILE A 434 -19.32 -14.63 -32.17
C ILE A 434 -19.37 -15.98 -32.91
N LYS A 435 -19.09 -15.94 -34.21
CA LYS A 435 -19.01 -17.14 -35.07
C LYS A 435 -17.79 -18.00 -34.72
N LYS A 436 -17.89 -18.75 -33.61
CA LYS A 436 -16.91 -19.78 -33.23
C LYS A 436 -17.48 -21.17 -33.41
N ASN A 437 -16.65 -22.07 -33.92
CA ASN A 437 -17.03 -23.47 -34.07
C ASN A 437 -17.06 -24.18 -32.72
N LEU A 438 -17.79 -25.29 -32.61
CA LEU A 438 -17.94 -26.06 -31.38
C LEU A 438 -16.60 -26.42 -30.72
N PHE A 439 -15.61 -26.82 -31.52
CA PHE A 439 -14.27 -27.13 -31.05
C PHE A 439 -13.59 -25.95 -30.33
N GLU A 440 -13.72 -24.74 -30.86
CA GLU A 440 -13.11 -23.54 -30.26
C GLU A 440 -13.80 -23.15 -28.94
N LYS A 441 -15.12 -23.38 -28.85
CA LYS A 441 -15.89 -23.18 -27.61
C LYS A 441 -15.43 -24.15 -26.52
N ILE A 442 -15.26 -25.43 -26.88
CA ILE A 442 -14.73 -26.47 -25.99
C ILE A 442 -13.29 -26.17 -25.58
N GLU A 443 -12.45 -25.73 -26.49
CA GLU A 443 -11.06 -25.35 -26.19
C GLU A 443 -10.99 -24.21 -25.16
N ILE A 444 -11.79 -23.14 -25.33
CA ILE A 444 -11.85 -22.02 -24.37
C ILE A 444 -12.30 -22.51 -23.00
N LEU A 445 -13.28 -23.41 -22.95
CA LEU A 445 -13.80 -24.01 -21.73
C LEU A 445 -12.75 -24.82 -20.97
N ILE A 446 -12.04 -25.70 -21.68
CA ILE A 446 -10.98 -26.52 -21.11
C ILE A 446 -9.85 -25.63 -20.57
N LEU A 447 -9.48 -24.57 -21.31
CA LEU A 447 -8.45 -23.63 -20.85
C LEU A 447 -8.90 -22.86 -19.60
N SER A 448 -10.18 -22.46 -19.49
CA SER A 448 -10.72 -21.85 -18.26
C SER A 448 -10.65 -22.83 -17.08
N LEU A 449 -11.09 -24.07 -17.27
CA LEU A 449 -11.07 -25.11 -16.25
C LEU A 449 -9.63 -25.38 -15.76
N LEU A 450 -8.69 -25.60 -16.69
CA LEU A 450 -7.29 -25.85 -16.38
C LEU A 450 -6.64 -24.66 -15.66
N ALA A 451 -6.92 -23.43 -16.07
CA ALA A 451 -6.38 -22.25 -15.40
C ALA A 451 -6.85 -22.16 -13.94
N TRP A 452 -8.14 -22.41 -13.69
CA TRP A 452 -8.68 -22.41 -12.33
C TRP A 452 -8.18 -23.58 -11.49
N PHE A 453 -8.10 -24.77 -12.07
CA PHE A 453 -7.53 -25.94 -11.41
C PHE A 453 -6.10 -25.67 -10.95
N MET A 454 -5.23 -25.16 -11.84
CA MET A 454 -3.84 -24.83 -11.48
C MET A 454 -3.76 -23.78 -10.36
N LYS A 455 -4.62 -22.75 -10.40
CA LYS A 455 -4.63 -21.70 -9.36
C LYS A 455 -5.10 -22.25 -8.02
N ILE A 456 -6.26 -22.92 -7.99
CA ILE A 456 -6.83 -23.45 -6.75
C ILE A 456 -5.87 -24.50 -6.17
N PHE A 457 -5.37 -25.42 -6.98
CA PHE A 457 -4.42 -26.44 -6.52
C PHE A 457 -3.14 -25.81 -5.94
N ALA A 458 -2.58 -24.78 -6.58
CA ALA A 458 -1.41 -24.06 -6.05
C ALA A 458 -1.66 -23.46 -4.66
N LEU A 459 -2.79 -22.78 -4.49
CA LEU A 459 -3.15 -22.11 -3.24
C LEU A 459 -3.56 -23.11 -2.15
N THR A 460 -4.21 -24.21 -2.51
CA THR A 460 -4.53 -25.29 -1.57
C THR A 460 -3.26 -25.97 -1.08
N TYR A 461 -2.32 -26.23 -1.99
CA TYR A 461 -1.03 -26.82 -1.63
C TYR A 461 -0.22 -25.90 -0.73
N LEU A 462 -0.22 -24.59 -1.02
CA LEU A 462 0.36 -23.58 -0.13
C LEU A 462 -0.33 -23.56 1.24
N LEU A 463 -1.67 -23.55 1.28
CA LEU A 463 -2.40 -23.52 2.54
C LEU A 463 -2.10 -24.76 3.42
N LEU A 464 -2.04 -25.96 2.83
CA LEU A 464 -1.67 -27.19 3.53
C LEU A 464 -0.26 -27.17 4.14
N SER A 465 0.65 -26.37 3.55
CA SER A 465 2.00 -26.19 4.10
C SER A 465 2.04 -25.26 5.31
N LEU A 466 1.04 -24.37 5.42
CA LEU A 466 0.98 -23.33 6.44
C LEU A 466 0.22 -23.78 7.68
N ILE A 467 -0.78 -24.64 7.49
CA ILE A 467 -1.69 -25.05 8.57
C ILE A 467 -2.01 -26.52 8.46
N SER A 468 -2.12 -27.19 9.61
CA SER A 468 -2.48 -28.60 9.73
C SER A 468 -3.98 -28.82 9.50
N ALA A 469 -4.47 -28.42 8.33
CA ALA A 469 -5.84 -28.62 7.88
C ALA A 469 -5.93 -29.84 6.96
N SER A 470 -7.12 -30.41 6.85
CA SER A 470 -7.38 -31.47 5.87
C SER A 470 -7.30 -30.94 4.43
N LEU A 471 -7.11 -31.85 3.45
CA LEU A 471 -7.10 -31.48 2.03
C LEU A 471 -8.45 -30.86 1.62
N GLU A 472 -9.55 -31.37 2.16
CA GLU A 472 -10.91 -30.92 1.88
C GLU A 472 -11.15 -29.49 2.38
N SER A 473 -10.84 -29.26 3.66
CA SER A 473 -11.00 -27.95 4.30
C SER A 473 -10.14 -26.90 3.60
N SER A 474 -8.89 -27.23 3.24
CA SER A 474 -7.99 -26.32 2.53
C SER A 474 -8.46 -26.01 1.11
N PHE A 475 -9.00 -27.01 0.39
CA PHE A 475 -9.53 -26.80 -0.96
C PHE A 475 -10.78 -25.91 -0.95
N VAL A 476 -11.71 -26.18 -0.04
CA VAL A 476 -12.92 -25.38 0.12
C VAL A 476 -12.59 -23.96 0.60
N ALA A 477 -11.64 -23.80 1.53
CA ALA A 477 -11.16 -22.51 2.00
C ALA A 477 -10.63 -21.62 0.86
N VAL A 478 -9.77 -22.18 0.01
CA VAL A 478 -9.23 -21.45 -1.14
C VAL A 478 -10.34 -21.06 -2.12
N ILE A 479 -11.32 -21.93 -2.36
CA ILE A 479 -12.48 -21.60 -3.18
C ILE A 479 -13.26 -20.42 -2.59
N PHE A 480 -13.56 -20.43 -1.29
CA PHE A 480 -14.27 -19.33 -0.66
C PHE A 480 -13.48 -18.02 -0.76
N GLY A 481 -12.17 -18.05 -0.55
CA GLY A 481 -11.28 -16.91 -0.79
C GLY A 481 -11.40 -16.38 -2.23
N GLU A 482 -11.32 -17.26 -3.22
CA GLU A 482 -11.46 -16.90 -4.64
C GLU A 482 -12.87 -16.42 -5.02
N LEU A 483 -13.94 -16.98 -4.42
CA LEU A 483 -15.31 -16.51 -4.61
C LEU A 483 -15.53 -15.11 -4.05
N THR A 484 -14.80 -14.69 -3.01
CA THR A 484 -14.90 -13.31 -2.51
C THR A 484 -14.38 -12.30 -3.52
N SER A 485 -13.44 -12.69 -4.38
CA SER A 485 -13.02 -11.88 -5.54
C SER A 485 -14.14 -11.70 -6.57
N ILE A 486 -15.24 -12.46 -6.44
CA ILE A 486 -16.46 -12.35 -7.24
C ILE A 486 -17.45 -11.30 -6.73
N LEU A 487 -17.32 -10.90 -5.47
CA LEU A 487 -18.25 -9.94 -4.88
C LEU A 487 -18.10 -8.55 -5.49
N PRO A 488 -19.22 -7.84 -5.76
CA PRO A 488 -19.17 -6.49 -6.33
C PRO A 488 -18.60 -5.45 -5.34
N ILE A 489 -18.66 -5.75 -4.04
CA ILE A 489 -18.15 -4.91 -2.96
C ILE A 489 -17.12 -5.73 -2.20
N HIS A 490 -15.88 -5.25 -2.19
CA HIS A 490 -14.75 -5.86 -1.49
C HIS A 490 -13.81 -4.78 -0.98
N GLY A 491 -12.92 -5.14 -0.04
CA GLY A 491 -11.88 -4.25 0.46
C GLY A 491 -10.88 -3.82 -0.62
N PHE A 492 -10.06 -2.80 -0.35
CA PHE A 492 -8.92 -2.47 -1.20
C PHE A 492 -8.03 -3.70 -1.39
N ALA A 493 -7.66 -4.00 -2.64
CA ALA A 493 -6.95 -5.21 -3.00
C ALA A 493 -7.50 -6.52 -2.38
N GLY A 494 -8.79 -6.57 -2.09
CA GLY A 494 -9.43 -7.72 -1.44
C GLY A 494 -9.17 -7.88 0.06
N THR A 495 -8.45 -6.94 0.71
CA THR A 495 -8.11 -7.03 2.16
C THR A 495 -9.35 -7.30 2.98
N GLY A 496 -9.27 -8.33 3.81
CA GLY A 496 -10.32 -8.73 4.73
C GLY A 496 -11.33 -9.69 4.13
N THR A 497 -11.83 -9.38 2.93
CA THR A 497 -12.80 -10.25 2.25
C THR A 497 -12.18 -11.56 1.80
N TYR A 498 -10.94 -11.53 1.28
CA TYR A 498 -10.26 -12.72 0.81
C TYR A 498 -9.89 -13.66 1.97
N GLU A 499 -9.27 -13.09 3.01
CA GLU A 499 -8.90 -13.77 4.24
C GLU A 499 -10.14 -14.32 4.96
N GLY A 500 -11.19 -13.51 5.08
CA GLY A 500 -12.46 -13.92 5.66
C GLY A 500 -13.09 -15.10 4.92
N GLY A 501 -12.97 -15.16 3.58
CA GLY A 501 -13.39 -16.31 2.79
C GLY A 501 -12.62 -17.59 3.13
N ILE A 502 -11.28 -17.50 3.20
CA ILE A 502 -10.43 -18.64 3.58
C ILE A 502 -10.76 -19.12 5.00
N ILE A 503 -10.85 -18.19 5.97
CA ILE A 503 -11.19 -18.50 7.36
C ILE A 503 -12.57 -19.17 7.45
N PHE A 504 -13.55 -18.66 6.71
CA PHE A 504 -14.89 -19.26 6.66
C PHE A 504 -14.86 -20.70 6.15
N GLY A 505 -14.12 -20.97 5.06
CA GLY A 505 -14.03 -22.32 4.51
C GLY A 505 -13.25 -23.29 5.41
N LEU A 506 -12.17 -22.85 6.05
CA LEU A 506 -11.43 -23.66 7.04
C LEU A 506 -12.33 -24.06 8.21
N ASN A 507 -13.06 -23.10 8.79
CA ASN A 507 -13.91 -23.33 9.98
C ASN A 507 -15.15 -24.20 9.66
N SER A 508 -15.56 -24.27 8.38
CA SER A 508 -16.74 -25.04 7.97
C SER A 508 -16.51 -26.55 8.05
N PHE A 509 -15.26 -27.01 7.90
CA PHE A 509 -14.91 -28.44 7.83
C PHE A 509 -14.00 -28.89 8.98
N ASP A 510 -13.20 -27.99 9.55
CA ASP A 510 -12.32 -28.31 10.67
C ASP A 510 -12.42 -27.25 11.77
N LYS A 511 -13.15 -27.58 12.84
CA LYS A 511 -13.38 -26.70 13.99
C LYS A 511 -12.24 -26.72 15.01
N ASN A 512 -11.23 -27.57 14.82
CA ASN A 512 -10.15 -27.74 15.79
C ASN A 512 -8.99 -26.77 15.55
N ILE A 513 -9.02 -26.03 14.43
CA ILE A 513 -7.97 -25.09 14.06
C ILE A 513 -8.15 -23.79 14.83
N ASN A 514 -7.06 -23.31 15.46
CA ASN A 514 -7.05 -22.03 16.14
C ASN A 514 -7.28 -20.86 15.15
N ILE A 515 -8.17 -19.94 15.51
CA ILE A 515 -8.51 -18.76 14.70
C ILE A 515 -7.29 -17.92 14.35
N ASP A 516 -6.33 -17.82 15.26
CA ASP A 516 -5.08 -17.10 15.04
C ASP A 516 -4.26 -17.71 13.89
N SER A 517 -4.08 -19.04 13.92
CA SER A 517 -3.39 -19.77 12.85
C SER A 517 -4.13 -19.65 11.52
N MET A 518 -5.46 -19.66 11.53
CA MET A 518 -6.27 -19.46 10.32
C MET A 518 -6.07 -18.06 9.73
N ILE A 519 -6.08 -17.02 10.57
CA ILE A 519 -5.82 -15.64 10.16
C ILE A 519 -4.44 -15.55 9.53
N SER A 520 -3.41 -16.03 10.22
CA SER A 520 -2.01 -16.01 9.75
C SER A 520 -1.83 -16.74 8.41
N ALA A 521 -2.37 -17.95 8.28
CA ALA A 521 -2.28 -18.74 7.05
C ALA A 521 -3.05 -18.06 5.89
N SER A 522 -4.26 -17.55 6.15
CA SER A 522 -5.04 -16.84 5.13
C SER A 522 -4.35 -15.58 4.61
N LEU A 523 -3.66 -14.85 5.50
CA LEU A 523 -2.87 -13.67 5.16
C LEU A 523 -1.66 -14.03 4.29
N LEU A 524 -0.96 -15.12 4.59
CA LEU A 524 0.17 -15.59 3.78
C LEU A 524 -0.26 -16.05 2.38
N VAL A 525 -1.39 -16.74 2.27
CA VAL A 525 -1.97 -17.12 0.98
C VAL A 525 -2.35 -15.86 0.17
N HIS A 526 -3.04 -14.89 0.80
CA HIS A 526 -3.41 -13.65 0.12
C HIS A 526 -2.18 -12.83 -0.28
N PHE A 527 -1.19 -12.71 0.60
CA PHE A 527 0.05 -12.02 0.32
C PHE A 527 0.77 -12.63 -0.87
N THR A 528 0.81 -13.97 -0.95
CA THR A 528 1.35 -14.68 -2.10
C THR A 528 0.62 -14.28 -3.37
N VAL A 529 -0.72 -14.22 -3.35
CA VAL A 529 -1.57 -13.80 -4.49
C VAL A 529 -1.27 -12.37 -4.96
N LEU A 530 -1.07 -11.44 -4.03
CA LEU A 530 -0.75 -10.06 -4.34
C LEU A 530 0.69 -9.93 -4.88
N LEU A 531 1.65 -10.57 -4.23
CA LEU A 531 3.07 -10.49 -4.56
C LEU A 531 3.39 -11.08 -5.94
N TYR A 532 2.90 -12.28 -6.26
CA TYR A 532 3.17 -12.88 -7.58
C TYR A 532 2.58 -12.03 -8.71
N SER A 533 1.39 -11.44 -8.49
CA SER A 533 0.74 -10.60 -9.48
C SER A 533 1.51 -9.29 -9.72
N LEU A 534 2.10 -8.72 -8.66
CA LEU A 534 2.99 -7.56 -8.75
C LEU A 534 4.29 -7.90 -9.49
N ILE A 535 4.95 -9.02 -9.15
CA ILE A 535 6.18 -9.47 -9.81
C ILE A 535 5.95 -9.66 -11.31
N LEU A 536 4.84 -10.31 -11.70
CA LEU A 536 4.53 -10.51 -13.11
C LEU A 536 4.15 -9.22 -13.82
N ALA A 537 3.52 -8.26 -13.13
CA ALA A 537 3.34 -6.92 -13.68
C ALA A 537 4.69 -6.23 -13.94
N ILE A 538 5.68 -6.35 -13.04
CA ILE A 538 7.05 -5.87 -13.27
C ILE A 538 7.64 -6.53 -14.51
N VAL A 539 7.59 -7.87 -14.60
CA VAL A 539 8.10 -8.63 -15.76
C VAL A 539 7.45 -8.16 -17.07
N SER A 540 6.15 -7.86 -17.04
CA SER A 540 5.40 -7.41 -18.22
C SER A 540 5.92 -6.09 -18.82
N THR A 541 6.62 -5.27 -18.02
CA THR A 541 7.14 -3.97 -18.46
C THR A 541 8.38 -4.09 -19.34
N PHE A 542 9.07 -5.23 -19.28
CA PHE A 542 10.19 -5.58 -20.16
C PHE A 542 9.71 -6.13 -21.51
N ILE A 543 8.43 -6.47 -21.64
CA ILE A 543 7.83 -6.92 -22.88
C ILE A 543 7.44 -5.69 -23.72
N LYS A 544 8.01 -5.56 -24.92
CA LYS A 544 7.71 -4.43 -25.83
C LYS A 544 6.20 -4.36 -26.13
N LYS A 545 5.66 -3.13 -26.11
CA LYS A 545 4.29 -2.84 -26.60
C LYS A 545 4.27 -3.17 -28.10
N THR A 546 3.32 -4.01 -28.50
CA THR A 546 3.17 -4.49 -29.88
C THR A 546 2.59 -3.43 -30.79
#